data_AF-A0A420I6V8-F1
#
_entry.id   AF-A0A420I6V8-F1
#
_cell.length_a   1.000
_cell.length_b   1.000
_cell.length_c   1.000
_cell.angle_alpha   90.00
_cell.angle_beta   90.00
_cell.angle_gamma   90.00
#
_symmetry.space_group_name_H-M   'P 1'
#
loop_
_entity.id
_entity.type
_entity.pdbx_description
1 polymer ?
#
loop_
_entity_poly.entity_id
_entity_poly.type
_entity_poly.pdbx_seq_one_letter_code
_entity_poly.pdbx_strand_id
1 'polypeptide(L)'
;MDDSRDIITHGLKGLKPLSQTNYIEWRDIIDDYLDSQNWEKYIKDGIPANASEELRAKLAKIAVALKTAAGSQRTYLLGLRTPKDILAKLEEVNGGSSKGTLSSLQRQFSTPDSSKSVDDVAAHISQLQAQIRGISIEDRQTELSKKDVSLRCYQEKYRTTVETLRIVASDFSFAQIVEKLRQAEFDSNKSPLETALQVNTNNPNGAGNKETRKCYYC
;
A
#
# COMPACT_ATOMS: atom_id res chain seq x y z
N MET A 1 -32.99 -30.36 -2.51
CA MET A 1 -31.86 -29.48 -2.19
C MET A 1 -30.73 -29.90 -3.11
N ASP A 2 -30.09 -28.95 -3.79
CA ASP A 2 -29.05 -29.23 -4.78
C ASP A 2 -27.72 -29.43 -4.04
N ASP A 3 -27.35 -30.68 -3.81
CA ASP A 3 -26.12 -31.08 -3.11
C ASP A 3 -24.85 -30.79 -3.93
N SER A 4 -24.96 -30.28 -5.17
CA SER A 4 -23.84 -30.05 -6.09
C SER A 4 -22.79 -29.05 -5.58
N ARG A 5 -23.15 -28.21 -4.60
CA ARG A 5 -22.26 -27.21 -3.98
C ARG A 5 -21.71 -27.62 -2.62
N ASP A 6 -22.00 -28.82 -2.15
CA ASP A 6 -21.55 -29.25 -0.83
C ASP A 6 -20.04 -29.57 -0.83
N ILE A 7 -19.23 -28.71 -0.20
CA ILE A 7 -17.78 -28.88 -0.04
C ILE A 7 -17.45 -30.15 0.75
N ILE A 8 -18.38 -30.67 1.55
CA ILE A 8 -18.20 -31.92 2.31
C ILE A 8 -18.34 -33.15 1.41
N THR A 9 -19.27 -33.10 0.44
CA THR A 9 -19.63 -34.24 -0.40
C THR A 9 -18.85 -34.25 -1.72
N HIS A 10 -18.61 -33.07 -2.30
CA HIS A 10 -17.86 -32.92 -3.55
C HIS A 10 -16.42 -32.47 -3.34
N GLY A 11 -16.02 -32.07 -2.14
CA GLY A 11 -14.75 -31.39 -1.92
C GLY A 11 -14.75 -30.01 -2.60
N LEU A 12 -13.61 -29.35 -2.57
CA LEU A 12 -13.37 -28.10 -3.32
C LEU A 12 -13.11 -28.40 -4.82
N LYS A 13 -13.88 -29.32 -5.41
CA LYS A 13 -13.77 -29.71 -6.82
C LYS A 13 -14.12 -28.52 -7.70
N GLY A 14 -13.17 -28.11 -8.54
CA GLY A 14 -13.31 -26.95 -9.44
C GLY A 14 -12.59 -25.70 -8.95
N LEU A 15 -12.17 -25.64 -7.68
CA LEU A 15 -11.27 -24.59 -7.20
C LEU A 15 -9.85 -24.87 -7.67
N LYS A 16 -9.19 -23.82 -8.19
CA LYS A 16 -7.75 -23.89 -8.44
C LYS A 16 -7.03 -24.19 -7.12
N PRO A 17 -5.97 -25.03 -7.13
CA PRO A 17 -5.15 -25.25 -5.95
C PRO A 17 -4.72 -23.92 -5.31
N LEU A 18 -4.70 -23.89 -3.99
CA LEU A 18 -4.28 -22.69 -3.28
C LEU A 18 -2.82 -22.34 -3.60
N SER A 19 -2.61 -21.07 -3.89
CA SER A 19 -1.33 -20.42 -4.11
C SER A 19 -1.37 -19.04 -3.45
N GLN A 20 -0.21 -18.43 -3.27
CA GLN A 20 -0.15 -17.12 -2.65
C GLN A 20 -0.89 -16.04 -3.46
N THR A 21 -0.95 -16.18 -4.78
CA THR A 21 -1.57 -15.20 -5.69
C THR A 21 -3.08 -15.31 -5.81
N ASN A 22 -3.69 -16.42 -5.37
CA ASN A 22 -5.15 -16.62 -5.40
C ASN A 22 -5.75 -16.83 -4.00
N TYR A 23 -4.99 -16.54 -2.94
CA TYR A 23 -5.45 -16.76 -1.57
C TYR A 23 -6.73 -15.97 -1.23
N ILE A 24 -6.83 -14.71 -1.69
CA ILE A 24 -8.01 -13.86 -1.43
C ILE A 24 -9.27 -14.44 -2.07
N GLU A 25 -9.25 -14.67 -3.38
CA GLU A 25 -10.37 -15.29 -4.11
C GLU A 25 -10.74 -16.67 -3.54
N TRP A 26 -9.73 -17.45 -3.17
CA TRP A 26 -9.94 -18.76 -2.54
C TRP A 26 -10.60 -18.61 -1.17
N ARG A 27 -10.20 -17.62 -0.36
CA ARG A 27 -10.76 -17.37 0.96
C ARG A 27 -12.21 -16.90 0.88
N ASP A 28 -12.54 -16.03 -0.08
CA ASP A 28 -13.89 -15.52 -0.30
C ASP A 28 -14.86 -16.65 -0.64
N ILE A 29 -14.49 -17.56 -1.54
CA ILE A 29 -15.33 -18.73 -1.90
C ILE A 29 -15.56 -19.65 -0.69
N ILE A 30 -14.54 -19.81 0.16
CA ILE A 30 -14.68 -20.58 1.39
C ILE A 30 -15.61 -19.88 2.37
N ASP A 31 -15.44 -18.57 2.58
CA ASP A 31 -16.31 -17.81 3.50
C ASP A 31 -17.77 -17.79 3.02
N ASP A 32 -18.03 -17.56 1.73
CA ASP A 32 -19.38 -17.62 1.15
C ASP A 32 -20.06 -18.98 1.40
N TYR A 33 -19.32 -20.08 1.25
CA TYR A 33 -19.86 -21.40 1.56
C TYR A 33 -20.14 -21.56 3.05
N LEU A 34 -19.20 -21.18 3.92
CA LEU A 34 -19.36 -21.31 5.36
C LEU A 34 -20.54 -20.49 5.89
N ASP A 35 -20.74 -19.30 5.32
CA ASP A 35 -21.88 -18.43 5.61
C ASP A 35 -23.19 -19.05 5.10
N SER A 36 -23.20 -19.65 3.91
CA SER A 36 -24.37 -20.38 3.39
C SER A 36 -24.80 -21.55 4.29
N GLN A 37 -23.86 -22.15 5.02
CA GLN A 37 -24.11 -23.23 5.97
C GLN A 37 -24.41 -22.72 7.39
N ASN A 38 -24.37 -21.40 7.62
CA ASN A 38 -24.52 -20.76 8.93
C ASN A 38 -23.44 -21.20 9.95
N TRP A 39 -22.20 -21.38 9.47
CA TRP A 39 -21.09 -21.97 10.25
C TRP A 39 -20.02 -20.97 10.69
N GLU A 40 -20.18 -19.71 10.31
CA GLU A 40 -19.27 -18.60 10.59
C GLU A 40 -18.85 -18.55 12.08
N LYS A 41 -19.82 -18.75 12.98
CA LYS A 41 -19.61 -18.72 14.44
C LYS A 41 -18.63 -19.80 14.94
N TYR A 42 -18.72 -21.02 14.39
CA TYR A 42 -17.88 -22.15 14.83
C TYR A 42 -16.43 -22.06 14.31
N ILE A 43 -16.22 -21.22 13.30
CA ILE A 43 -14.93 -21.00 12.66
C ILE A 43 -14.21 -19.84 13.33
N LYS A 44 -14.95 -18.83 13.80
CA LYS A 44 -14.40 -17.72 14.59
C LYS A 44 -14.18 -18.08 16.06
N ASP A 45 -15.15 -18.71 16.70
CA ASP A 45 -15.13 -18.94 18.15
C ASP A 45 -14.60 -20.32 18.54
N GLY A 46 -14.45 -21.21 17.57
CA GLY A 46 -14.03 -22.60 17.77
C GLY A 46 -15.20 -23.52 18.15
N ILE A 47 -14.86 -24.78 18.46
CA ILE A 47 -15.84 -25.82 18.73
C ILE A 47 -16.26 -25.75 20.20
N PRO A 48 -17.57 -25.60 20.52
CA PRO A 48 -18.05 -25.68 21.90
C PRO A 48 -17.69 -27.03 22.53
N ALA A 49 -17.33 -27.04 23.82
CA ALA A 49 -17.00 -28.26 24.53
C ALA A 49 -18.16 -29.28 24.52
N ASN A 50 -19.40 -28.80 24.49
CA ASN A 50 -20.64 -29.57 24.41
C ASN A 50 -21.18 -29.79 22.98
N ALA A 51 -20.36 -29.54 21.95
CA ALA A 51 -20.78 -29.77 20.56
C ALA A 51 -21.22 -31.22 20.34
N SER A 52 -22.32 -31.41 19.61
CA SER A 52 -22.82 -32.73 19.25
C SER A 52 -21.79 -33.51 18.43
N GLU A 53 -21.85 -34.83 18.51
CA GLU A 53 -20.97 -35.71 17.73
C GLU A 53 -21.12 -35.47 16.22
N GLU A 54 -22.35 -35.21 15.77
CA GLU A 54 -22.65 -34.83 14.38
C GLU A 54 -21.93 -33.54 13.98
N LEU A 55 -21.95 -32.50 14.82
CA LEU A 55 -21.27 -31.24 14.56
C LEU A 55 -19.75 -31.42 14.51
N ARG A 56 -19.19 -32.22 15.43
CA ARG A 56 -17.76 -32.56 15.43
C ARG A 56 -17.35 -33.32 14.17
N ALA A 57 -18.16 -34.28 13.74
CA ALA A 57 -17.92 -35.04 12.51
C ALA A 57 -17.97 -34.14 11.27
N LYS A 58 -18.93 -33.21 11.19
CA LYS A 58 -19.00 -32.22 10.11
C LYS A 58 -17.76 -31.32 10.08
N LEU A 59 -17.34 -30.76 11.22
CA LEU A 59 -16.15 -29.91 11.30
C LEU A 59 -14.86 -30.66 10.91
N ALA A 60 -14.75 -31.93 11.28
CA ALA A 60 -13.64 -32.78 10.84
C ALA A 60 -13.63 -32.95 9.31
N LYS A 61 -14.79 -33.12 8.68
CA LYS A 61 -14.89 -33.21 7.21
C LYS A 61 -14.47 -31.90 6.54
N ILE A 62 -14.86 -30.74 7.06
CA ILE A 62 -14.40 -29.43 6.55
C ILE A 62 -12.88 -29.33 6.67
N ALA A 63 -12.32 -29.68 7.82
CA ALA A 63 -10.87 -29.62 8.04
C ALA A 63 -10.11 -30.47 7.01
N VAL A 64 -10.63 -31.66 6.68
CA VAL A 64 -10.07 -32.51 5.62
C VAL A 64 -10.20 -31.85 4.25
N ALA A 65 -11.35 -31.25 3.93
CA ALA A 65 -11.57 -30.56 2.66
C ALA A 65 -10.62 -29.36 2.49
N LEU A 66 -10.49 -28.50 3.49
CA LEU A 66 -9.57 -27.35 3.50
C LEU A 66 -8.12 -27.79 3.30
N LYS A 67 -7.68 -28.82 4.03
CA LYS A 67 -6.32 -29.36 3.87
C LYS A 67 -6.07 -29.96 2.49
N THR A 68 -7.10 -30.52 1.87
CA THR A 68 -6.98 -31.10 0.54
C THR A 68 -6.84 -30.01 -0.51
N ALA A 69 -7.62 -28.94 -0.42
CA ALA A 69 -7.54 -27.82 -1.35
C ALA A 69 -6.35 -26.88 -1.15
N ALA A 70 -5.77 -26.88 0.05
CA ALA A 70 -4.49 -26.23 0.30
C ALA A 70 -3.36 -26.76 -0.61
N GLY A 71 -3.55 -27.93 -1.25
CA GLY A 71 -2.64 -28.44 -2.28
C GLY A 71 -1.21 -28.59 -1.76
N SER A 72 -0.26 -27.91 -2.40
CA SER A 72 1.15 -27.91 -1.98
C SER A 72 1.38 -27.30 -0.59
N GLN A 73 0.48 -26.43 -0.12
CA GLN A 73 0.56 -25.81 1.21
C GLN A 73 0.03 -26.73 2.33
N ARG A 74 -0.46 -27.92 2.01
CA ARG A 74 -0.96 -28.91 3.00
C ARG A 74 0.08 -29.26 4.06
N THR A 75 1.38 -29.19 3.73
CA THR A 75 2.49 -29.46 4.65
C THR A 75 2.49 -28.51 5.85
N TYR A 76 2.08 -27.25 5.67
CA TYR A 76 1.97 -26.28 6.77
C TYR A 76 0.80 -26.56 7.72
N LEU A 77 -0.12 -27.44 7.32
CA LEU A 77 -1.35 -27.75 8.06
C LEU A 77 -1.26 -29.07 8.83
N LEU A 78 -0.07 -29.68 8.91
CA LEU A 78 0.15 -30.90 9.68
C LEU A 78 -0.12 -30.63 11.17
N GLY A 79 -0.80 -31.57 11.84
CA GLY A 79 -1.16 -31.44 13.25
C GLY A 79 -2.41 -30.60 13.54
N LEU A 80 -2.81 -29.67 12.66
CA LEU A 80 -3.99 -28.83 12.87
C LEU A 80 -5.29 -29.64 12.69
N ARG A 81 -6.23 -29.57 13.63
CA ARG A 81 -7.46 -30.40 13.58
C ARG A 81 -8.74 -29.60 13.40
N THR A 82 -8.70 -28.30 13.65
CA THR A 82 -9.89 -27.45 13.56
C THR A 82 -9.85 -26.61 12.28
N PRO A 83 -11.01 -26.35 11.64
CA PRO A 83 -11.10 -25.42 10.52
C PRO A 83 -10.54 -24.04 10.86
N LYS A 84 -10.78 -23.55 12.08
CA LYS A 84 -10.25 -22.28 12.60
C LYS A 84 -8.72 -22.21 12.50
N ASP A 85 -8.03 -23.19 13.08
CA ASP A 85 -6.57 -23.20 13.10
C ASP A 85 -6.00 -23.37 11.69
N ILE A 86 -6.67 -24.17 10.86
CA ILE A 86 -6.28 -24.37 9.46
C ILE A 86 -6.39 -23.05 8.68
N LEU A 87 -7.50 -22.33 8.80
CA LEU A 87 -7.69 -21.05 8.11
C LEU A 87 -6.74 -19.99 8.63
N ALA A 88 -6.52 -19.91 9.94
CA ALA A 88 -5.53 -18.99 10.52
C ALA A 88 -4.10 -19.30 10.03
N LYS A 89 -3.75 -20.58 9.93
CA LYS A 89 -2.43 -20.96 9.40
C LYS A 89 -2.30 -20.69 7.91
N LEU A 90 -3.36 -20.93 7.13
CA LEU A 90 -3.41 -20.58 5.71
C LEU A 90 -3.30 -19.07 5.51
N GLU A 91 -3.92 -18.27 6.37
CA GLU A 91 -3.79 -16.82 6.38
C GLU A 91 -2.35 -16.41 6.65
N GLU A 92 -1.72 -16.97 7.69
CA GLU A 92 -0.31 -16.70 8.03
C GLU A 92 0.63 -17.00 6.85
N VAL A 93 0.53 -18.19 6.24
CA VAL A 93 1.45 -18.60 5.15
C VAL A 93 1.20 -17.87 3.84
N ASN A 94 0.02 -17.25 3.66
CA ASN A 94 -0.32 -16.49 2.47
C ASN A 94 -0.29 -14.96 2.67
N GLY A 95 0.33 -14.48 3.76
CA GLY A 95 0.63 -13.05 3.93
C GLY A 95 -0.13 -12.32 5.03
N GLY A 96 -0.86 -13.05 5.89
CA GLY A 96 -1.61 -12.49 7.02
C GLY A 96 -2.84 -11.68 6.61
N SER A 97 -3.68 -11.33 7.60
CA SER A 97 -4.98 -10.70 7.37
C SER A 97 -4.90 -9.45 6.49
N SER A 98 -5.38 -9.59 5.26
CA SER A 98 -5.46 -8.53 4.26
C SER A 98 -6.27 -7.33 4.77
N LYS A 99 -7.21 -7.52 5.71
CA LYS A 99 -7.98 -6.41 6.30
C LYS A 99 -7.14 -5.48 7.19
N GLY A 100 -6.27 -6.05 8.03
CA GLY A 100 -5.34 -5.26 8.85
C GLY A 100 -4.23 -4.62 8.01
N THR A 101 -3.75 -5.35 7.01
CA THR A 101 -2.71 -4.88 6.08
C THR A 101 -3.26 -3.81 5.13
N LEU A 102 -4.46 -3.97 4.56
CA LEU A 102 -5.06 -3.02 3.63
C LEU A 102 -5.38 -1.68 4.30
N SER A 103 -6.03 -1.69 5.48
CA SER A 103 -6.30 -0.44 6.20
C SER A 103 -5.01 0.27 6.63
N SER A 104 -3.96 -0.49 7.00
CA SER A 104 -2.64 0.07 7.28
C SER A 104 -2.00 0.67 6.03
N LEU A 105 -2.06 -0.02 4.89
CA LEU A 105 -1.53 0.45 3.61
C LEU A 105 -2.29 1.67 3.08
N GLN A 106 -3.63 1.69 3.20
CA GLN A 106 -4.47 2.84 2.85
C GLN A 106 -4.15 4.05 3.74
N ARG A 107 -3.92 3.82 5.03
CA ARG A 107 -3.48 4.88 5.96
C ARG A 107 -2.12 5.42 5.56
N GLN A 108 -1.13 4.55 5.32
CA GLN A 108 0.21 4.94 4.87
C GLN A 108 0.16 5.68 3.53
N PHE A 109 -0.69 5.25 2.60
CA PHE A 109 -0.90 5.92 1.32
C PHE A 109 -1.48 7.32 1.51
N SER A 110 -2.38 7.51 2.48
CA SER A 110 -3.00 8.82 2.76
C SER A 110 -2.08 9.79 3.52
N THR A 111 -1.07 9.27 4.23
CA THR A 111 -0.16 10.06 5.07
C THR A 111 1.31 9.73 4.79
N PRO A 112 1.83 10.03 3.59
CA PRO A 112 3.25 9.89 3.28
C PRO A 112 4.09 10.90 4.10
N ASP A 113 5.31 10.49 4.43
CA ASP A 113 6.25 11.25 5.24
C ASP A 113 6.85 12.42 4.44
N SER A 114 6.42 13.64 4.77
CA SER A 114 6.85 14.87 4.10
C SER A 114 8.29 15.27 4.40
N SER A 115 8.95 14.63 5.38
CA SER A 115 10.37 14.89 5.69
C SER A 115 11.33 14.30 4.66
N LYS A 116 10.88 13.31 3.87
CA LYS A 116 11.68 12.61 2.86
C LYS A 116 11.77 13.37 1.53
N SER A 117 12.74 12.97 0.71
CA SER A 117 12.92 13.51 -0.65
C SER A 117 11.72 13.22 -1.53
N VAL A 118 11.53 14.05 -2.56
CA VAL A 118 10.42 13.90 -3.52
C VAL A 118 10.43 12.51 -4.18
N ASP A 119 11.62 11.99 -4.50
CA ASP A 119 11.79 10.69 -5.14
C ASP A 119 11.45 9.52 -4.20
N ASP A 120 11.84 9.60 -2.92
CA ASP A 120 11.52 8.56 -1.93
C ASP A 120 10.01 8.47 -1.70
N VAL A 121 9.33 9.62 -1.60
CA VAL A 121 7.88 9.69 -1.44
C VAL A 121 7.18 9.15 -2.68
N ALA A 122 7.63 9.54 -3.88
CA ALA A 122 7.04 9.07 -5.13
C ALA A 122 7.18 7.55 -5.31
N ALA A 123 8.35 7.00 -4.97
CA ALA A 123 8.61 5.56 -4.98
C ALA A 123 7.70 4.84 -3.97
N HIS A 124 7.62 5.35 -2.74
CA HIS A 124 6.84 4.75 -1.68
C HIS A 124 5.33 4.74 -1.98
N ILE A 125 4.77 5.85 -2.47
CA ILE A 125 3.36 5.94 -2.87
C ILE A 125 3.06 4.95 -4.02
N SER A 126 3.97 4.85 -5.00
CA SER A 126 3.83 3.90 -6.12
C SER A 126 3.83 2.44 -5.63
N GLN A 127 4.71 2.12 -4.68
CA GLN A 127 4.77 0.81 -4.07
C GLN A 127 3.49 0.49 -3.30
N LEU A 128 3.00 1.41 -2.47
CA LEU A 128 1.77 1.24 -1.70
C LEU A 128 0.56 1.04 -2.62
N GLN A 129 0.46 1.79 -3.71
CA GLN A 129 -0.60 1.61 -4.71
C GLN A 129 -0.57 0.20 -5.34
N ALA A 130 0.63 -0.30 -5.69
CA ALA A 130 0.79 -1.64 -6.24
C ALA A 130 0.42 -2.72 -5.22
N GLN A 131 0.78 -2.54 -3.95
CA GLN A 131 0.44 -3.45 -2.86
C GLN A 131 -1.08 -3.48 -2.60
N ILE A 132 -1.73 -2.32 -2.51
CA ILE A 132 -3.19 -2.21 -2.36
C ILE A 132 -3.89 -2.93 -3.51
N ARG A 133 -3.44 -2.68 -4.75
CA ARG A 133 -4.01 -3.33 -5.96
C ARG A 133 -3.82 -4.84 -5.97
N GLY A 134 -2.72 -5.34 -5.40
CA GLY A 134 -2.48 -6.78 -5.26
C GLY A 134 -3.38 -7.45 -4.21
N ILE A 135 -3.95 -6.66 -3.30
CA ILE A 135 -4.80 -7.14 -2.19
C ILE A 135 -6.29 -6.98 -2.51
N SER A 136 -6.70 -5.87 -3.12
CA SER A 136 -8.10 -5.53 -3.44
C SER A 136 -8.19 -4.81 -4.78
N ILE A 137 -9.04 -5.31 -5.67
CA ILE A 137 -9.28 -4.71 -6.99
C ILE A 137 -10.24 -3.53 -6.86
N GLU A 138 -11.19 -3.63 -5.92
CA GLU A 138 -12.22 -2.65 -5.61
C GLU A 138 -11.63 -1.40 -4.93
N ASP A 139 -10.62 -1.56 -4.07
CA ASP A 139 -9.94 -0.46 -3.34
C ASP A 139 -8.77 0.15 -4.12
N ARG A 140 -8.70 -0.13 -5.43
CA ARG A 140 -7.60 0.34 -6.27
C ARG A 140 -7.52 1.87 -6.27
N GLN A 141 -6.42 2.40 -5.74
CA GLN A 141 -6.15 3.82 -5.79
C GLN A 141 -5.91 4.29 -7.23
N THR A 142 -6.58 5.38 -7.60
CA THR A 142 -6.47 5.96 -8.95
C THR A 142 -5.17 6.73 -9.12
N GLU A 143 -4.77 6.96 -10.38
CA GLU A 143 -3.66 7.88 -10.68
C GLU A 143 -3.93 9.29 -10.14
N LEU A 144 -5.19 9.74 -10.11
CA LEU A 144 -5.55 11.02 -9.52
C LEU A 144 -5.31 11.03 -8.00
N SER A 145 -5.71 9.96 -7.29
CA SER A 145 -5.46 9.82 -5.85
C SER A 145 -3.96 9.89 -5.54
N LYS A 146 -3.14 9.22 -6.37
CA LYS A 146 -1.68 9.21 -6.26
C LYS A 146 -1.07 10.61 -6.38
N LYS A 147 -1.53 11.38 -7.37
CA LYS A 147 -1.11 12.77 -7.59
C LYS A 147 -1.53 13.67 -6.42
N ASP A 148 -2.79 13.58 -5.99
CA ASP A 148 -3.31 14.42 -4.91
C ASP A 148 -2.56 14.18 -3.58
N VAL A 149 -2.32 12.92 -3.23
CA VAL A 149 -1.53 12.54 -2.06
C VAL A 149 -0.12 13.14 -2.12
N SER A 150 0.57 13.02 -3.24
CA SER A 150 1.92 13.57 -3.41
C SER A 150 1.93 15.10 -3.28
N LEU A 151 0.95 15.78 -3.88
CA LEU A 151 0.82 17.23 -3.80
C LEU A 151 0.51 17.69 -2.36
N ARG A 152 -0.35 16.97 -1.64
CA ARG A 152 -0.68 17.24 -0.25
C ARG A 152 0.52 17.07 0.67
N CYS A 153 1.35 16.05 0.44
CA CYS A 153 2.57 15.77 1.21
C CYS A 153 3.51 16.99 1.26
N TYR A 154 3.64 17.71 0.13
CA TYR A 154 4.56 18.84 0.00
C TYR A 154 3.90 20.22 0.04
N GLN A 155 2.61 20.29 0.37
CA GLN A 155 1.86 21.55 0.34
C GLN A 155 2.48 22.64 1.22
N GLU A 156 3.06 22.26 2.36
CA GLU A 156 3.70 23.22 3.27
C GLU A 156 5.08 23.66 2.78
N LYS A 157 5.86 22.76 2.16
CA LYS A 157 7.23 23.04 1.70
C LYS A 157 7.27 23.82 0.37
N TYR A 158 6.41 23.45 -0.58
CA TYR A 158 6.44 23.98 -1.96
C TYR A 158 5.11 24.60 -2.36
N ARG A 159 4.52 25.41 -1.47
CA ARG A 159 3.13 25.91 -1.57
C ARG A 159 2.75 26.44 -2.95
N THR A 160 3.52 27.39 -3.51
CA THR A 160 3.23 28.01 -4.81
C THR A 160 3.25 26.99 -5.95
N THR A 161 4.23 26.08 -5.95
CA THR A 161 4.36 25.03 -6.96
C THR A 161 3.20 24.03 -6.85
N VAL A 162 2.84 23.63 -5.62
CA VAL A 162 1.76 22.69 -5.36
C VAL A 162 0.39 23.27 -5.74
N GLU A 163 0.10 24.52 -5.40
CA GLU A 163 -1.15 25.20 -5.78
C GLU A 163 -1.28 25.28 -7.31
N THR A 164 -0.19 25.62 -8.00
CA THR A 164 -0.15 25.63 -9.47
C THR A 164 -0.40 24.24 -10.04
N LEU A 165 0.32 23.22 -9.56
CA LEU A 165 0.20 21.85 -10.03
C LEU A 165 -1.19 21.26 -9.76
N ARG A 166 -1.87 21.64 -8.68
CA ARG A 166 -3.25 21.19 -8.40
C ARG A 166 -4.24 21.67 -9.45
N ILE A 167 -4.09 22.88 -9.97
CA ILE A 167 -4.98 23.43 -11.01
C ILE A 167 -4.85 22.62 -12.31
N VAL A 168 -3.63 22.19 -12.64
CA VAL A 168 -3.30 21.50 -13.90
C VAL A 168 -3.08 20.00 -13.73
N ALA A 169 -3.42 19.41 -12.57
CA ALA A 169 -3.05 18.03 -12.22
C ALA A 169 -3.66 16.98 -13.17
N SER A 170 -4.78 17.29 -13.81
CA SER A 170 -5.40 16.45 -14.85
C SER A 170 -4.51 16.29 -16.07
N ASP A 171 -3.73 17.32 -16.40
CA ASP A 171 -3.00 17.44 -17.66
C ASP A 171 -1.58 16.87 -17.56
N PHE A 172 -1.10 16.65 -16.35
CA PHE A 172 0.21 16.08 -16.07
C PHE A 172 0.11 14.63 -15.61
N SER A 173 0.98 13.77 -16.14
CA SER A 173 1.24 12.44 -15.57
C SER A 173 1.87 12.55 -14.18
N PHE A 174 1.78 11.49 -13.38
CA PHE A 174 2.43 11.44 -12.06
C PHE A 174 3.93 11.73 -12.15
N ALA A 175 4.63 11.16 -13.13
CA ALA A 175 6.06 11.40 -13.34
C ALA A 175 6.38 12.89 -13.60
N GLN A 176 5.54 13.58 -14.38
CA GLN A 176 5.74 15.01 -14.63
C GLN A 176 5.48 15.86 -13.37
N ILE A 177 4.53 15.48 -12.52
CA ILE A 177 4.33 16.14 -11.22
C ILE A 177 5.54 15.95 -10.32
N VAL A 178 6.08 14.73 -10.25
CA VAL A 178 7.31 14.41 -9.49
C VAL A 178 8.48 15.25 -9.99
N GLU A 179 8.67 15.40 -11.30
CA GLU A 179 9.73 16.23 -11.88
C GLU A 179 9.62 17.70 -11.44
N LYS A 180 8.41 18.26 -11.47
CA LYS A 180 8.15 19.65 -11.07
C LYS A 180 8.38 19.85 -9.57
N LEU A 181 8.03 18.87 -8.74
CA LEU A 181 8.32 18.88 -7.30
C LEU A 181 9.82 18.76 -7.04
N ARG A 182 10.55 17.93 -7.79
CA ARG A 182 12.02 17.80 -7.69
C ARG A 182 12.72 19.12 -8.03
N GLN A 183 12.25 19.82 -9.06
CA GLN A 183 12.75 21.15 -9.40
C GLN A 183 12.53 22.14 -8.25
N ALA A 184 11.33 22.15 -7.64
CA ALA A 184 11.04 23.00 -6.49
C ALA A 184 11.91 22.65 -5.26
N GLU A 185 12.17 21.36 -5.01
CA GLU A 185 13.08 20.89 -3.98
C GLU A 185 14.50 21.43 -4.21
N PHE A 186 15.01 21.32 -5.44
CA PHE A 186 16.31 21.85 -5.83
C PHE A 186 16.41 23.37 -5.67
N ASP A 187 15.40 24.12 -6.12
CA ASP A 187 15.38 25.59 -6.03
C ASP A 187 15.27 26.07 -4.58
N SER A 188 14.52 25.37 -3.74
CA SER A 188 14.41 25.67 -2.30
C SER A 188 15.74 25.48 -1.56
N ASN A 189 16.53 24.47 -1.96
CA ASN A 189 17.83 24.17 -1.36
C ASN A 189 18.97 25.08 -1.86
N LYS A 190 18.78 25.84 -2.97
CA LYS A 190 19.76 26.82 -3.46
C LYS A 190 19.79 28.12 -2.66
N SER A 191 18.72 28.45 -1.92
CA SER A 191 18.57 29.71 -1.19
C SER A 191 19.60 30.03 -0.08
N PRO A 192 20.32 29.08 0.56
CA PRO A 192 21.35 29.47 1.53
C PRO A 192 22.72 29.77 0.89
N LEU A 193 23.00 29.31 -0.33
CA LEU A 193 24.36 29.38 -0.89
C LEU A 193 24.63 30.69 -1.66
N GLU A 194 23.62 31.22 -2.37
CA GLU A 194 23.79 32.48 -3.11
C GLU A 194 23.85 33.71 -2.21
N THR A 195 23.21 33.66 -1.03
CA THR A 195 23.28 34.75 -0.03
C THR A 195 24.67 34.86 0.61
N ALA A 196 25.45 33.78 0.67
CA ALA A 196 26.83 33.81 1.17
C ALA A 196 27.83 34.38 0.14
N LEU A 197 27.54 34.27 -1.16
CA LEU A 197 28.39 34.81 -2.22
C LEU A 197 28.10 36.29 -2.54
N GLN A 198 26.90 36.80 -2.23
CA GLN A 198 26.57 38.22 -2.43
C GLN A 198 27.00 39.15 -1.29
N VAL A 199 27.29 38.64 -0.08
CA VAL A 199 27.75 39.48 1.04
C VAL A 199 29.22 39.91 0.91
N ASN A 200 30.01 39.29 0.03
CA ASN A 200 31.44 39.60 -0.10
C ASN A 200 31.82 40.60 -1.22
N THR A 201 30.84 41.19 -1.87
CA THR A 201 31.07 42.29 -2.83
C THR A 201 29.96 43.32 -2.69
N ASN A 202 30.02 44.15 -1.65
CA ASN A 202 29.52 45.53 -1.67
C ASN A 202 29.96 46.25 -0.39
N ASN A 203 31.14 46.85 -0.43
CA ASN A 203 31.52 47.92 0.50
C ASN A 203 31.81 49.18 -0.33
N PRO A 204 30.90 50.16 -0.37
CA PRO A 204 31.26 51.51 -0.73
C PRO A 204 31.05 52.40 0.51
N ASN A 205 32.14 52.81 1.16
CA ASN A 205 32.27 54.16 1.72
C ASN A 205 33.65 54.40 2.34
N GLY A 206 34.34 55.44 1.86
CA GLY A 206 35.59 55.91 2.46
C GLY A 206 36.40 56.89 1.61
N ALA A 207 35.84 58.08 1.38
CA ALA A 207 36.51 59.39 1.21
C ALA A 207 37.86 59.53 0.45
N GLY A 208 37.80 60.23 -0.70
CA GLY A 208 38.65 61.39 -1.00
C GLY A 208 40.13 61.18 -1.31
N ASN A 209 40.50 61.31 -2.60
CA ASN A 209 41.51 62.29 -3.02
C ASN A 209 41.50 62.47 -4.56
N LYS A 210 41.51 63.73 -4.99
CA LYS A 210 41.74 64.14 -6.37
C LYS A 210 43.22 63.89 -6.70
N GLU A 211 43.50 63.10 -7.72
CA GLU A 211 44.76 63.24 -8.47
C GLU A 211 44.54 62.98 -9.96
N THR A 212 44.78 64.02 -10.73
CA THR A 212 44.79 64.07 -12.20
C THR A 212 45.97 63.29 -12.75
N ARG A 213 45.75 62.24 -13.57
CA ARG A 213 46.80 61.67 -14.44
C ARG A 213 46.23 61.11 -15.75
N LYS A 214 46.32 61.98 -16.77
CA LYS A 214 46.56 61.77 -18.21
C LYS A 214 46.18 60.43 -18.85
N CYS A 215 45.22 60.49 -19.79
CA CYS A 215 45.14 59.54 -20.90
C CYS A 215 46.45 59.54 -21.69
N TYR A 216 47.06 58.37 -21.80
CA TYR A 216 47.95 58.01 -22.89
C TYR A 216 47.54 56.61 -23.34
N TYR A 217 46.77 56.53 -24.42
CA TYR A 217 47.06 55.64 -25.53
C TYR A 217 46.31 56.14 -26.77
N CYS A 218 47.10 56.21 -27.84
CA CYS A 218 46.78 56.64 -29.20
C CYS A 218 45.71 55.77 -29.87
#